data_AF-A0A0X3WIP9-F1
#
_entry.id   AF-A0A0X3WIP9-F1
#
_cell.length_a   1.000
_cell.length_b   1.000
_cell.length_c   1.000
_cell.angle_alpha   90.00
_cell.angle_beta   90.00
_cell.angle_gamma   90.00
#
_symmetry.space_group_name_H-M   'P 1'
#
loop_
_entity.id
_entity.type
_entity.pdbx_description
1 polymer ?
#
loop_
_entity_poly.entity_id
_entity_poly.type
_entity_poly.pdbx_seq_one_letter_code
_entity_poly.pdbx_strand_id
1 'polypeptide(L)'
;MIGVVGDDEESKKAKTDYACAGERHYEDAAYLHGDGRLLNADHLFGLAVECLMKGLLLRFAGPHHQVSMRNSGGSDDDRLWWDDPDAKNQNKKRKALGHINEMRKALPLLLDGRPGLSLTEALTRVSADFEKWIVNDRYTDGTHLDRALLSRRQEAATLAHELHLHVQFTGKLP
;
A
#
# COMPACT_ATOMS: atom_id res chain seq x y z
N MET A 1 27.01 47.54 -2.36
CA MET A 1 26.82 46.39 -1.44
C MET A 1 25.48 45.77 -1.76
N ILE A 2 25.49 44.68 -2.54
CA ILE A 2 24.31 43.87 -2.80
C ILE A 2 24.41 42.71 -1.81
N GLY A 3 23.52 42.69 -0.82
CA GLY A 3 23.43 41.60 0.15
C GLY A 3 22.93 40.35 -0.54
N VAL A 4 23.74 39.31 -0.52
CA VAL A 4 23.34 37.95 -0.90
C VAL A 4 22.31 37.49 0.13
N VAL A 5 21.09 37.25 -0.33
CA VAL A 5 20.06 36.55 0.44
C VAL A 5 20.57 35.12 0.66
N GLY A 6 20.65 34.71 1.92
CA GLY A 6 21.19 33.42 2.32
C GLY A 6 20.39 32.25 1.74
N ASP A 7 21.09 31.35 1.09
CA ASP A 7 20.62 30.02 0.70
C ASP A 7 20.61 29.10 1.93
N ASP A 8 19.61 29.23 2.81
CA ASP A 8 19.43 28.34 3.96
C ASP A 8 18.00 27.74 4.03
N GLU A 9 17.37 27.45 2.88
CA GLU A 9 16.33 26.40 2.87
C GLU A 9 17.01 25.05 2.76
N GLU A 10 17.38 24.49 3.91
CA GLU A 10 17.68 23.07 4.05
C GLU A 10 16.48 22.28 3.50
N SER A 11 16.64 21.77 2.28
CA SER A 11 15.66 20.94 1.59
C SER A 11 15.22 19.81 2.51
N LYS A 12 14.04 19.94 3.11
CA LYS A 12 13.41 18.85 3.86
C LYS A 12 13.15 17.73 2.88
N LYS A 13 14.01 16.71 2.89
CA LYS A 13 13.78 15.49 2.11
C LYS A 13 12.43 14.91 2.52
N ALA A 14 11.48 14.88 1.58
CA ALA A 14 10.18 14.26 1.81
C ALA A 14 10.37 12.80 2.23
N LYS A 15 9.66 12.37 3.28
CA LYS A 15 9.66 10.99 3.78
C LYS A 15 8.48 10.23 3.20
N THR A 16 8.65 8.94 2.91
CA THR A 16 7.53 8.07 2.52
C THR A 16 6.47 8.00 3.62
N ASP A 17 5.24 8.31 3.24
CA ASP A 17 4.04 8.07 4.02
C ASP A 17 3.00 7.37 3.15
N TYR A 18 2.86 6.06 3.37
CA TYR A 18 1.93 5.24 2.61
C TYR A 18 0.46 5.54 2.93
N ALA A 19 0.14 5.94 4.16
CA ALA A 19 -1.24 6.24 4.51
C ALA A 19 -1.71 7.50 3.78
N CYS A 20 -0.92 8.58 3.86
CA CYS A 20 -1.17 9.84 3.15
C CYS A 20 -1.17 9.66 1.61
N ALA A 21 -0.26 8.83 1.07
CA ALA A 21 -0.28 8.53 -0.36
C ALA A 21 -1.54 7.75 -0.77
N GLY A 22 -1.96 6.76 0.03
CA GLY A 22 -3.13 5.95 -0.23
C GLY A 22 -4.44 6.75 -0.24
N GLU A 23 -4.59 7.69 0.69
CA GLU A 23 -5.74 8.62 0.74
C GLU A 23 -5.82 9.47 -0.53
N ARG A 24 -4.72 10.13 -0.92
CA ARG A 24 -4.67 10.92 -2.17
C ARG A 24 -4.99 10.08 -3.41
N HIS A 25 -4.44 8.86 -3.50
CA HIS A 25 -4.73 7.97 -4.62
C HIS A 25 -6.20 7.57 -4.67
N TYR A 26 -6.86 7.36 -3.53
CA TYR A 26 -8.28 7.07 -3.47
C TYR A 26 -9.13 8.25 -3.96
N GLU A 27 -8.84 9.46 -3.47
CA GLU A 27 -9.54 10.68 -3.88
C GLU A 27 -9.40 10.95 -5.38
N ASP A 28 -8.18 10.86 -5.90
CA ASP A 28 -7.90 11.02 -7.34
C ASP A 28 -8.61 9.93 -8.17
N ALA A 29 -8.63 8.68 -7.69
CA ALA A 29 -9.34 7.59 -8.36
C ALA A 29 -10.85 7.86 -8.43
N ALA A 30 -11.45 8.31 -7.32
CA ALA A 30 -12.88 8.63 -7.25
C ALA A 30 -13.23 9.78 -8.20
N TYR A 31 -12.40 10.82 -8.26
CA TYR A 31 -12.55 11.92 -9.21
C TYR A 31 -12.52 11.42 -10.66
N LEU A 32 -11.49 10.65 -11.03
CA LEU A 32 -11.35 10.10 -12.38
C LEU A 32 -12.48 9.14 -12.76
N HIS A 33 -12.97 8.36 -11.80
CA HIS A 33 -14.12 7.49 -12.00
C HIS A 33 -15.37 8.31 -12.34
N GLY A 34 -15.63 9.37 -11.57
CA GLY A 34 -16.73 10.30 -11.83
C GLY A 34 -16.65 10.99 -13.19
N ASP A 35 -15.44 11.28 -13.67
CA ASP A 35 -15.15 11.86 -14.99
C ASP A 35 -15.13 10.83 -16.13
N GLY A 36 -15.43 9.55 -15.84
CA GLY A 36 -15.47 8.48 -16.85
C GLY A 36 -14.09 8.00 -17.33
N ARG A 37 -13.00 8.40 -16.66
CA ARG A 37 -11.62 7.99 -16.97
C ARG A 37 -11.27 6.65 -16.30
N LEU A 38 -12.05 5.62 -16.64
CA LEU A 38 -12.19 4.37 -15.86
C LEU A 38 -10.88 3.57 -15.70
N LEU A 39 -10.06 3.45 -16.74
CA LEU A 39 -8.80 2.70 -16.66
C LEU A 39 -7.81 3.36 -15.68
N ASN A 40 -7.74 4.69 -15.72
CA ASN A 40 -6.88 5.45 -14.80
C ASN A 40 -7.44 5.40 -13.37
N ALA A 41 -8.76 5.44 -13.22
CA ALA A 41 -9.42 5.26 -11.93
C ALA A 41 -9.09 3.87 -11.33
N ASP A 42 -9.24 2.78 -12.10
CA ASP A 42 -8.89 1.42 -11.63
C ASP A 42 -7.42 1.31 -11.19
N HIS A 43 -6.52 1.92 -11.96
CA HIS A 43 -5.10 1.93 -11.61
C HIS A 43 -4.85 2.65 -10.29
N LEU A 44 -5.46 3.82 -10.09
CA LEU A 44 -5.34 4.57 -8.84
C LEU A 44 -6.05 3.88 -7.67
N PHE A 45 -7.17 3.19 -7.89
CA PHE A 45 -7.79 2.34 -6.85
C PHE A 45 -6.84 1.23 -6.39
N GLY A 46 -6.11 0.60 -7.31
CA GLY A 46 -5.09 -0.40 -6.95
C GLY A 46 -3.93 0.19 -6.14
N LEU A 47 -3.42 1.36 -6.53
CA LEU A 47 -2.38 2.06 -5.77
C LEU A 47 -2.89 2.51 -4.40
N ALA A 48 -4.14 2.98 -4.31
CA ALA A 48 -4.76 3.34 -3.04
C ALA A 48 -4.80 2.16 -2.08
N VAL A 49 -5.35 1.02 -2.51
CA VAL A 49 -5.42 -0.19 -1.67
C VAL A 49 -4.02 -0.64 -1.28
N GLU A 50 -3.06 -0.70 -2.22
CA GLU A 50 -1.68 -1.06 -1.92
C GLU A 50 -1.08 -0.18 -0.81
N CYS A 51 -1.15 1.14 -0.97
CA CYS A 51 -0.59 2.10 -0.04
C CYS A 51 -1.28 2.03 1.33
N LEU A 52 -2.62 1.96 1.37
CA LEU A 52 -3.36 1.85 2.62
C LEU A 52 -3.04 0.54 3.36
N MET A 53 -2.91 -0.58 2.65
CA MET A 53 -2.46 -1.85 3.23
C MET A 53 -1.05 -1.74 3.81
N LYS A 54 -0.10 -1.12 3.10
CA LYS A 54 1.27 -0.89 3.59
C LYS A 54 1.28 -0.03 4.85
N GLY A 55 0.42 0.99 4.92
CA GLY A 55 0.24 1.81 6.12
C GLY A 55 -0.26 1.00 7.32
N LEU A 56 -1.25 0.13 7.12
CA LEU A 56 -1.77 -0.77 8.17
C LEU A 56 -0.72 -1.78 8.64
N LEU A 57 0.04 -2.37 7.71
CA LEU A 57 1.13 -3.29 8.04
C LEU A 57 2.23 -2.60 8.84
N LEU A 58 2.64 -1.39 8.46
CA LEU A 58 3.60 -0.60 9.25
C LEU A 58 3.10 -0.34 10.67
N ARG A 59 1.81 -0.02 10.81
CA ARG A 59 1.20 0.33 12.10
C ARG A 59 1.04 -0.87 13.03
N PHE A 60 0.60 -2.01 12.51
CA PHE A 60 0.15 -3.14 13.33
C PHE A 60 1.03 -4.39 13.24
N ALA A 61 1.74 -4.59 12.12
CA ALA A 61 2.61 -5.75 11.93
C ALA A 61 4.09 -5.46 12.23
N GLY A 62 4.49 -4.19 12.32
CA GLY A 62 5.89 -3.80 12.42
C GLY A 62 6.69 -4.44 13.57
N PRO A 63 6.21 -4.39 14.82
CA PRO A 63 6.95 -4.95 15.96
C PRO A 63 7.03 -6.48 16.00
N HIS A 64 6.05 -7.19 15.44
CA HIS A 64 5.91 -8.64 15.59
C HIS A 64 6.33 -9.45 14.37
N HIS A 65 6.21 -8.86 13.17
CA HIS A 65 6.40 -9.57 11.91
C HIS A 65 7.54 -9.02 11.08
N GLN A 66 8.42 -8.23 11.72
CA GLN A 66 9.59 -7.63 11.09
C GLN A 66 9.20 -6.85 9.83
N VAL A 67 8.05 -6.16 9.80
CA VAL A 67 7.68 -5.28 8.68
C VAL A 67 8.20 -3.87 8.98
N SER A 68 9.09 -3.32 8.16
CA SER A 68 9.62 -1.97 8.41
C SER A 68 10.22 -1.34 7.17
N MET A 69 10.56 -0.06 7.25
CA MET A 69 11.25 0.68 6.19
C MET A 69 12.75 0.37 6.10
N ARG A 70 13.27 -0.62 6.85
CA ARG A 70 14.69 -0.99 6.83
C ARG A 70 14.97 -2.06 5.76
N ASN A 71 15.92 -1.78 4.88
CA ASN A 71 16.35 -2.70 3.83
C ASN A 71 17.22 -3.85 4.35
N SER A 72 17.65 -4.74 3.45
CA SER A 72 18.55 -5.86 3.77
C SER A 72 19.95 -5.44 4.24
N GLY A 73 20.40 -4.23 3.89
CA GLY A 73 21.64 -3.63 4.41
C GLY A 73 21.47 -2.92 5.75
N GLY A 74 20.27 -2.94 6.34
CA GLY A 74 19.96 -2.30 7.62
C GLY A 74 19.79 -0.78 7.54
N SER A 75 19.78 -0.18 6.36
CA SER A 75 19.52 1.26 6.15
C SER A 75 18.04 1.53 5.96
N ASP A 76 17.59 2.76 6.23
CA ASP A 76 16.25 3.20 5.86
C ASP A 76 16.12 3.27 4.33
N ASP A 77 14.95 2.89 3.83
CA ASP A 77 14.57 2.84 2.41
C ASP A 77 13.16 3.42 2.26
N ASP A 78 12.81 3.89 1.06
CA ASP A 78 11.48 4.43 0.78
C ASP A 78 10.44 3.33 0.54
N ARG A 79 10.88 2.07 0.44
CA ARG A 79 10.02 0.88 0.31
C ARG A 79 9.75 0.25 1.67
N LEU A 80 8.59 -0.39 1.78
CA LEU A 80 8.30 -1.30 2.86
C LEU A 80 9.06 -2.61 2.66
N TRP A 81 9.68 -3.15 3.71
CA TRP A 81 10.40 -4.42 3.70
C TRP A 81 9.85 -5.38 4.75
N TRP A 82 10.05 -6.67 4.51
CA TRP A 82 9.65 -7.73 5.42
C TRP A 82 10.65 -8.88 5.43
N ASP A 83 10.56 -9.72 6.46
CA ASP A 83 11.31 -10.95 6.57
C ASP A 83 10.48 -12.12 6.06
N ASP A 84 10.90 -12.70 4.94
CA ASP A 84 10.29 -13.89 4.36
C ASP A 84 10.63 -15.12 5.23
N PRO A 85 9.66 -15.74 5.93
CA PRO A 85 9.92 -16.89 6.77
C PRO A 85 10.35 -18.13 5.94
N ASP A 86 9.98 -18.19 4.66
CA ASP A 86 10.27 -19.32 3.77
C ASP A 86 11.60 -19.16 3.00
N ALA A 87 12.34 -18.07 3.25
CA ALA A 87 13.59 -17.81 2.58
C ALA A 87 14.65 -18.87 2.90
N LYS A 88 14.90 -19.77 1.95
CA LYS A 88 15.95 -20.81 2.03
C LYS A 88 17.37 -20.24 2.15
N ASN A 89 17.57 -18.99 1.74
CA ASN A 89 18.85 -18.29 1.81
C ASN A 89 18.71 -17.11 2.78
N GLN A 90 19.48 -17.12 3.87
CA GLN A 90 19.46 -16.07 4.89
C GLN A 90 19.78 -14.68 4.32
N ASN A 91 20.62 -14.59 3.27
CA ASN A 91 20.92 -13.33 2.59
C ASN A 91 19.75 -12.78 1.75
N LYS A 92 18.70 -13.59 1.51
CA LYS A 92 17.47 -13.22 0.83
C LYS A 92 16.25 -13.16 1.75
N LYS A 93 16.46 -13.34 3.06
CA LYS A 93 15.38 -13.31 4.05
C LYS A 93 14.68 -11.96 4.09
N ARG A 94 15.46 -10.88 4.07
CA ARG A 94 14.94 -9.51 4.06
C ARG A 94 14.66 -9.06 2.62
N LYS A 95 13.40 -8.81 2.27
CA LYS A 95 13.01 -8.39 0.91
C LYS A 95 12.01 -7.24 0.91
N ALA A 96 12.06 -6.44 -0.14
CA ALA A 96 11.07 -5.40 -0.35
C ALA A 96 9.69 -6.04 -0.52
N LEU A 97 8.70 -5.49 0.16
CA LEU A 97 7.31 -5.87 0.01
C LEU A 97 6.79 -5.19 -1.26
N GLY A 98 6.49 -6.02 -2.26
CA GLY A 98 6.15 -5.56 -3.61
C GLY A 98 4.75 -4.95 -3.72
N HIS A 99 4.15 -5.15 -4.88
CA HIS A 99 2.81 -4.64 -5.17
C HIS A 99 1.71 -5.50 -4.56
N ILE A 100 0.48 -4.99 -4.54
CA ILE A 100 -0.67 -5.67 -3.90
C ILE A 100 -0.80 -7.16 -4.23
N ASN A 101 -0.59 -7.56 -5.50
CA ASN A 101 -0.63 -8.96 -5.93
C ASN A 101 0.44 -9.84 -5.26
N GLU A 102 1.64 -9.30 -5.02
CA GLU A 102 2.71 -9.97 -4.29
C GLU A 102 2.46 -9.94 -2.78
N MET A 103 2.00 -8.81 -2.24
CA MET A 103 1.68 -8.67 -0.82
C MET A 103 0.61 -9.65 -0.38
N ARG A 104 -0.43 -9.87 -1.19
CA ARG A 104 -1.50 -10.83 -0.89
C ARG A 104 -0.99 -12.23 -0.65
N LYS A 105 0.00 -12.67 -1.44
CA LYS A 105 0.63 -13.99 -1.27
C LYS A 105 1.41 -14.08 0.04
N ALA A 106 1.91 -12.94 0.53
CA ALA A 106 2.64 -12.84 1.77
C ALA A 106 1.75 -12.67 3.00
N LEU A 107 0.47 -12.24 2.87
CA LEU A 107 -0.40 -11.93 4.02
C LEU A 107 -0.49 -13.05 5.07
N PRO A 108 -0.69 -14.33 4.71
CA PRO A 108 -0.76 -15.40 5.71
C PRO A 108 0.55 -15.58 6.48
N LEU A 109 1.69 -15.32 5.83
CA LEU A 109 3.03 -15.44 6.42
C LEU A 109 3.38 -14.22 7.27
N LEU A 110 2.88 -13.05 6.87
CA LEU A 110 3.13 -11.77 7.53
C LEU A 110 2.40 -11.62 8.86
N LEU A 111 1.40 -12.45 9.19
CA LEU A 111 0.43 -12.15 10.24
C LEU A 111 0.10 -13.37 11.12
N ASP A 112 1.10 -14.19 11.43
CA ASP A 112 0.92 -15.38 12.28
C ASP A 112 0.57 -15.01 13.74
N GLY A 113 -0.56 -15.50 14.26
CA GLY A 113 -1.03 -15.24 15.64
C GLY A 113 -2.35 -14.44 15.76
N ARG A 114 -2.87 -14.29 17.00
CA ARG A 114 -4.25 -13.79 17.27
C ARG A 114 -4.54 -12.34 16.82
N PRO A 115 -3.73 -11.30 17.13
CA PRO A 115 -3.97 -9.97 16.57
C PRO A 115 -3.76 -9.93 15.05
N GLY A 116 -2.93 -10.85 14.53
CA GLY A 116 -2.74 -11.09 13.11
C GLY A 116 -4.00 -11.55 12.39
N LEU A 117 -4.93 -12.27 13.05
CA LEU A 117 -6.16 -12.75 12.40
C LEU A 117 -7.06 -11.61 11.93
N SER A 118 -7.38 -10.64 12.81
CA SER A 118 -8.22 -9.49 12.46
C SER A 118 -7.62 -8.64 11.33
N LEU A 119 -6.31 -8.42 11.37
CA LEU A 119 -5.60 -7.71 10.31
C LEU A 119 -5.56 -8.52 9.02
N THR A 120 -5.35 -9.84 9.10
CA THR A 120 -5.34 -10.75 7.94
C THR A 120 -6.70 -10.75 7.26
N GLU A 121 -7.78 -10.85 8.02
CA GLU A 121 -9.15 -10.82 7.50
C GLU A 121 -9.44 -9.49 6.80
N ALA A 122 -9.11 -8.36 7.44
CA ALA A 122 -9.29 -7.03 6.88
C ALA A 122 -8.48 -6.86 5.57
N LEU A 123 -7.19 -7.19 5.59
CA LEU A 123 -6.31 -7.07 4.43
C LEU A 123 -6.68 -8.04 3.31
N THR A 124 -7.15 -9.25 3.63
CA THR A 124 -7.64 -10.22 2.65
C THR A 124 -8.90 -9.70 1.97
N ARG A 125 -9.83 -9.13 2.75
CA ARG A 125 -11.09 -8.57 2.23
C ARG A 125 -10.84 -7.42 1.27
N VAL A 126 -10.06 -6.41 1.66
CA VAL A 126 -9.85 -5.21 0.81
C VAL A 126 -9.00 -5.48 -0.42
N SER A 127 -8.31 -6.63 -0.49
CA SER A 127 -7.43 -6.97 -1.60
C SER A 127 -7.99 -8.07 -2.51
N ALA A 128 -9.19 -8.60 -2.22
CA ALA A 128 -9.76 -9.79 -2.87
C ALA A 128 -9.78 -9.73 -4.41
N ASP A 129 -10.12 -8.58 -4.98
CA ASP A 129 -10.23 -8.36 -6.44
C ASP A 129 -8.91 -7.91 -7.12
N PHE A 130 -7.81 -7.87 -6.38
CA PHE A 130 -6.51 -7.41 -6.87
C PHE A 130 -5.50 -8.54 -7.12
N GLU A 131 -5.94 -9.80 -7.20
CA GLU A 131 -5.03 -10.96 -7.39
C GLU A 131 -4.22 -10.86 -8.69
N LYS A 132 -4.90 -10.43 -9.76
CA LYS A 132 -4.35 -10.28 -11.10
C LYS A 132 -3.96 -8.83 -11.42
N TRP A 133 -4.16 -7.90 -10.49
CA TRP A 133 -3.78 -6.51 -10.72
C TRP A 133 -2.26 -6.40 -10.72
N ILE A 134 -1.70 -5.81 -11.77
CA ILE A 134 -0.28 -5.51 -11.83
C ILE A 134 -0.08 -4.04 -12.17
N VAL A 135 0.90 -3.40 -11.53
CA VAL A 135 1.16 -1.97 -11.72
C VAL A 135 1.43 -1.61 -13.19
N ASN A 136 1.94 -2.56 -13.99
CA ASN A 136 2.26 -2.35 -15.40
C ASN A 136 1.03 -2.36 -16.33
N ASP A 137 -0.15 -2.75 -15.84
CA ASP A 137 -1.39 -2.68 -16.62
C ASP A 137 -1.72 -1.24 -17.07
N ARG A 138 -1.11 -0.23 -16.41
CA ARG A 138 -1.15 1.20 -16.81
C ARG A 138 -0.68 1.49 -18.24
N TYR A 139 0.06 0.56 -18.86
CA TYR A 139 0.55 0.68 -20.24
C TYR A 139 -0.24 -0.17 -21.24
N THR A 140 -1.24 -0.92 -20.77
CA THR A 140 -2.03 -1.82 -21.63
C THR A 140 -3.20 -1.08 -22.27
N ASP A 141 -3.84 -1.72 -23.23
CA ASP A 141 -5.03 -1.21 -23.93
C ASP A 141 -6.32 -1.24 -23.09
N GLY A 142 -6.25 -1.77 -21.86
CA GLY A 142 -7.38 -1.83 -20.92
C GLY A 142 -8.39 -2.93 -21.19
N THR A 143 -8.17 -3.81 -22.16
CA THR A 143 -9.11 -4.92 -22.48
C THR A 143 -9.27 -5.95 -21.35
N HIS A 144 -8.37 -5.91 -20.37
CA HIS A 144 -8.42 -6.73 -19.16
C HIS A 144 -9.46 -6.25 -18.12
N LEU A 145 -9.99 -5.03 -18.26
CA LEU A 145 -10.91 -4.43 -17.30
C LEU A 145 -12.34 -4.38 -17.85
N ASP A 146 -13.23 -5.16 -17.25
CA ASP A 146 -14.66 -5.02 -17.45
C ASP A 146 -15.31 -4.17 -16.34
N ARG A 147 -16.56 -3.73 -16.56
CA ARG A 147 -17.29 -2.87 -15.61
C ARG A 147 -17.55 -3.56 -14.27
N ALA A 148 -17.75 -4.87 -14.27
CA ALA A 148 -18.03 -5.61 -13.04
C ALA A 148 -16.78 -5.69 -12.16
N LEU A 149 -15.62 -5.95 -12.76
CA LEU A 149 -14.33 -5.93 -12.07
C LEU A 149 -13.99 -4.54 -11.54
N LEU A 150 -14.20 -3.49 -12.35
CA LEU A 150 -14.02 -2.11 -11.92
C LEU A 150 -14.87 -1.77 -10.68
N SER A 151 -16.16 -2.12 -10.69
CA SER A 151 -17.06 -1.87 -9.55
C SER A 151 -16.54 -2.53 -8.28
N ARG A 152 -16.13 -3.80 -8.35
CA ARG A 152 -15.61 -4.52 -7.19
C ARG A 152 -14.29 -3.92 -6.68
N ARG A 153 -13.41 -3.47 -7.57
CA ARG A 153 -12.15 -2.81 -7.19
C ARG A 153 -12.38 -1.42 -6.58
N GLN A 154 -13.35 -0.66 -7.07
CA GLN A 154 -13.79 0.59 -6.45
C GLN A 154 -14.36 0.35 -5.04
N GLU A 155 -15.22 -0.66 -4.88
CA GLU A 155 -15.78 -1.06 -3.58
C GLU A 155 -14.67 -1.46 -2.60
N ALA A 156 -13.72 -2.27 -3.06
CA ALA A 156 -12.56 -2.68 -2.28
C ALA A 156 -11.67 -1.50 -1.86
N ALA A 157 -11.45 -0.52 -2.75
CA ALA A 157 -10.73 0.71 -2.42
C ALA A 157 -11.48 1.58 -1.41
N THR A 158 -12.81 1.66 -1.53
CA THR A 158 -13.67 2.36 -0.57
C THR A 158 -13.58 1.71 0.81
N LEU A 159 -13.67 0.37 0.88
CA LEU A 159 -13.48 -0.40 2.11
C LEU A 159 -12.10 -0.17 2.74
N ALA A 160 -11.03 -0.14 1.93
CA ALA A 160 -9.67 0.15 2.40
C ALA A 160 -9.57 1.56 3.00
N HIS A 161 -10.18 2.54 2.34
CA HIS A 161 -10.21 3.92 2.80
C HIS A 161 -11.02 4.08 4.11
N GLU A 162 -12.20 3.48 4.20
CA GLU A 162 -13.01 3.47 5.43
C GLU A 162 -12.27 2.80 6.60
N LEU A 163 -11.59 1.68 6.34
CA LEU A 163 -10.75 1.02 7.33
C LEU A 163 -9.61 1.92 7.80
N HIS A 164 -8.96 2.63 6.87
CA HIS A 164 -7.91 3.59 7.19
C HIS A 164 -8.44 4.72 8.09
N LEU A 165 -9.56 5.34 7.73
CA LEU A 165 -10.20 6.40 8.53
C LEU A 165 -10.59 5.88 9.92
N HIS A 166 -11.20 4.69 10.00
CA HIS A 166 -11.52 4.07 11.29
C HIS A 166 -10.27 3.95 12.17
N VAL A 167 -9.19 3.38 11.64
CA VAL A 167 -7.92 3.20 12.35
C VAL A 167 -7.27 4.55 12.72
N GLN A 168 -7.42 5.57 11.89
CA GLN A 168 -6.94 6.92 12.16
C GLN A 168 -7.66 7.53 13.37
N PHE A 169 -8.99 7.40 13.44
CA PHE A 169 -9.80 7.96 14.52
C PHE A 169 -9.80 7.15 15.82
N THR A 170 -9.83 5.81 15.74
CA THR A 170 -9.97 4.93 16.92
C THR A 170 -8.64 4.38 17.42
N GLY A 171 -7.64 4.34 16.56
CA GLY A 171 -6.38 3.66 16.80
C GLY A 171 -6.42 2.14 16.83
N LYS A 172 -7.56 1.53 16.46
CA LYS A 172 -7.81 0.09 16.53
C LYS A 172 -8.34 -0.44 15.19
N LEU A 173 -8.18 -1.74 14.96
CA LEU A 173 -8.92 -2.43 13.90
C LEU A 173 -10.40 -2.58 14.35
N PRO A 174 -11.35 -2.58 13.40
CA PRO A 174 -12.77 -2.73 13.69
C PRO A 174 -13.12 -4.10 14.28
#